data_AF-A0A0U2NER7-F1
#
_entry.id   AF-A0A0U2NER7-F1
#
_cell.length_a   1.000
_cell.length_b   1.000
_cell.length_c   1.000
_cell.angle_alpha   90.00
_cell.angle_beta   90.00
_cell.angle_gamma   90.00
#
_symmetry.space_group_name_H-M   'P 1'
#
loop_
_entity.id
_entity.type
_entity.pdbx_description
1 polymer ?
#
loop_
_entity_poly.entity_id
_entity_poly.type
_entity_poly.pdbx_seq_one_letter_code
_entity_poly.pdbx_strand_id
1 'polypeptide(L)'
;MSLRDYKEKKIAIWLAYFIADSREQGRKIRKISRKIDINILYQVSNSLGLNPLIISDKIHPRSGIQGMILVDKKAGKHHIIKMIRDELEKNK
;
A
#
# COMPACT_ATOMS: atom_id res chain seq x y z
N MET A 1 -4.45 -5.44 -19.47
CA MET A 1 -3.11 -5.59 -18.84
C MET A 1 -3.26 -6.50 -17.64
N SER A 2 -2.49 -7.59 -17.59
CA SER A 2 -2.48 -8.51 -16.44
C SER A 2 -1.53 -7.98 -15.37
N LEU A 3 -1.79 -8.29 -14.09
CA LEU A 3 -0.86 -7.97 -13.00
C LEU A 3 0.54 -8.59 -13.21
N ARG A 4 0.64 -9.60 -14.09
CA ARG A 4 1.91 -10.22 -14.48
C ARG A 4 2.79 -9.32 -15.35
N ASP A 5 2.21 -8.40 -16.13
CA ASP A 5 2.96 -7.47 -16.98
C ASP A 5 3.77 -6.45 -16.15
N TYR A 6 3.37 -6.24 -14.90
CA TYR A 6 4.00 -5.29 -13.97
C TYR A 6 5.10 -5.91 -13.10
N LYS A 7 5.31 -7.24 -13.16
CA LYS A 7 6.06 -8.02 -12.16
C LYS A 7 7.49 -7.52 -11.92
N GLU A 8 8.10 -6.89 -12.91
CA GLU A 8 9.46 -6.36 -12.83
C GLU A 8 9.53 -4.87 -12.47
N LYS A 9 8.49 -4.09 -12.83
CA LYS A 9 8.52 -2.62 -12.73
C LYS A 9 7.68 -2.05 -11.60
N LYS A 10 6.56 -2.70 -11.23
CA LYS A 10 5.66 -2.22 -10.17
C LYS A 10 5.40 -3.29 -9.12
N ILE A 11 5.12 -2.83 -7.90
CA ILE A 11 4.79 -3.63 -6.73
C ILE A 11 3.35 -3.34 -6.32
N ALA A 12 2.62 -4.42 -6.04
CA ALA A 12 1.31 -4.38 -5.42
C ALA A 12 1.39 -4.10 -3.91
N ILE A 13 0.79 -2.99 -3.50
CA ILE A 13 0.64 -2.59 -2.10
C ILE A 13 -0.85 -2.52 -1.79
N TRP A 14 -1.28 -3.40 -0.90
CA TRP A 14 -2.68 -3.48 -0.47
C TRP A 14 -2.94 -2.49 0.66
N LEU A 15 -4.13 -1.89 0.68
CA LEU A 15 -4.56 -1.05 1.80
C LEU A 15 -4.56 -1.83 3.12
N ALA A 16 -4.91 -3.13 3.05
CA ALA A 16 -4.87 -4.08 4.16
C ALA A 16 -3.50 -4.13 4.89
N TYR A 17 -2.39 -3.84 4.20
CA TYR A 17 -1.07 -3.86 4.83
C TYR A 17 -0.91 -2.79 5.91
N PHE A 18 -1.71 -1.73 5.86
CA PHE A 18 -1.68 -0.62 6.80
C PHE A 18 -2.83 -0.67 7.81
N ILE A 19 -4.04 -1.02 7.36
CA ILE A 19 -5.25 -0.86 8.18
C ILE A 19 -5.82 -2.15 8.79
N ALA A 20 -5.36 -3.34 8.38
CA ALA A 20 -5.91 -4.58 8.94
C ALA A 20 -5.67 -4.65 10.47
N ASP A 21 -6.63 -5.22 11.20
CA ASP A 21 -6.61 -5.22 12.66
C ASP A 21 -5.40 -5.97 13.22
N SER A 22 -5.11 -7.14 12.65
CA SER A 22 -4.00 -7.99 13.06
C SER A 22 -2.99 -8.24 11.94
N ARG A 23 -1.78 -8.65 12.33
CA ARG A 23 -0.75 -9.11 11.38
C ARG A 23 -1.20 -10.33 10.61
N GLU A 24 -1.93 -11.22 11.27
CA GLU A 24 -2.50 -12.42 10.66
C GLU A 24 -3.48 -12.04 9.55
N GLN A 25 -4.32 -11.02 9.75
CA GLN A 25 -5.28 -10.59 8.73
C GLN A 25 -4.64 -9.81 7.56
N GLY A 26 -3.37 -9.44 7.64
CA GLY A 26 -2.65 -8.86 6.50
C GLY A 26 -1.81 -7.64 6.83
N ARG A 27 -1.93 -7.08 8.05
CA ARG A 27 -1.15 -5.90 8.43
C ARG A 27 0.34 -6.23 8.44
N LYS A 28 1.15 -5.42 7.74
CA LYS A 28 2.62 -5.60 7.65
C LYS A 28 3.40 -4.63 8.53
N ILE A 29 2.73 -3.63 9.10
CA ILE A 29 3.34 -2.58 9.91
C ILE A 29 2.74 -2.52 11.33
N ARG A 30 3.24 -1.64 12.19
CA ARG A 30 2.58 -1.31 13.46
C ARG A 30 1.25 -0.60 13.19
N LYS A 31 0.32 -0.66 14.14
CA LYS A 31 -1.00 -0.04 13.99
C LYS A 31 -0.80 1.47 13.93
N ILE A 32 -1.36 2.10 12.91
CA ILE A 32 -1.36 3.56 12.77
C ILE A 32 -2.64 4.07 13.43
N SER A 33 -2.55 5.12 14.24
CA SER A 33 -3.69 5.67 14.99
C SER A 33 -4.66 6.46 14.11
N ARG A 34 -4.21 6.93 12.94
CA ARG A 34 -5.02 7.67 11.97
C ARG A 34 -5.78 6.72 11.05
N LYS A 35 -6.99 7.12 10.65
CA LYS A 35 -7.75 6.44 9.60
C LYS A 35 -7.08 6.66 8.23
N ILE A 36 -6.75 5.57 7.55
CA ILE A 36 -6.07 5.60 6.25
C ILE A 36 -7.04 5.07 5.20
N ASP A 37 -7.26 5.88 4.17
CA ASP A 37 -8.03 5.52 2.99
C ASP A 37 -7.11 5.36 1.77
N ILE A 38 -7.63 4.76 0.70
CA ILE A 38 -6.87 4.53 -0.54
C ILE A 38 -6.34 5.84 -1.14
N ASN A 39 -7.08 6.94 -0.99
CA ASN A 39 -6.69 8.27 -1.47
C ASN A 39 -5.48 8.82 -0.73
N ILE A 40 -5.42 8.62 0.59
CA ILE A 40 -4.27 9.03 1.41
C ILE A 40 -3.05 8.21 1.01
N LEU A 41 -3.23 6.90 0.83
CA LEU A 41 -2.16 6.01 0.39
C LEU A 41 -1.63 6.40 -1.00
N TYR A 42 -2.51 6.80 -1.92
CA TYR A 42 -2.14 7.35 -3.23
C TYR A 42 -1.35 8.65 -3.09
N GLN A 43 -1.86 9.63 -2.34
CA GLN A 43 -1.18 10.92 -2.16
C GLN A 43 0.22 10.76 -1.58
N VAL A 44 0.37 9.97 -0.51
CA VAL A 44 1.67 9.70 0.12
C VAL A 44 2.62 9.00 -0.85
N SER A 45 2.14 7.98 -1.56
CA SER A 45 2.97 7.26 -2.53
C SER A 45 3.38 8.16 -3.70
N ASN A 46 2.52 9.12 -4.08
CA ASN A 46 2.81 10.11 -5.11
C ASN A 46 3.87 11.11 -4.64
N SER A 47 3.78 11.61 -3.41
CA SER A 47 4.79 12.49 -2.79
C SER A 47 6.17 11.82 -2.69
N LEU A 48 6.21 10.50 -2.47
CA LEU A 48 7.44 9.70 -2.50
C LEU A 48 7.98 9.43 -3.93
N GLY A 49 7.30 9.95 -4.96
CA GLY A 49 7.65 9.77 -6.36
C GLY A 49 7.53 8.32 -6.84
N LEU A 50 6.65 7.51 -6.23
CA LEU A 50 6.48 6.10 -6.56
C LEU A 50 5.48 5.85 -7.70
N ASN A 51 4.95 6.91 -8.33
CA ASN A 51 3.99 6.86 -9.43
C ASN A 51 2.85 5.82 -9.20
N PRO A 52 2.07 6.01 -8.12
CA PRO A 52 1.03 5.06 -7.74
C PRO A 52 -0.09 4.99 -8.78
N LEU A 53 -0.64 3.81 -8.99
CA LEU A 53 -1.86 3.57 -9.77
C LEU A 53 -2.89 2.88 -8.87
N ILE A 54 -4.08 3.45 -8.76
CA ILE A 54 -5.17 2.90 -7.95
C ILE A 54 -5.82 1.73 -8.68
N ILE A 55 -5.99 0.62 -7.96
CA ILE A 55 -6.76 -0.55 -8.37
C ILE A 55 -7.84 -0.77 -7.31
N SER A 56 -9.02 -0.22 -7.56
CA SER A 56 -10.17 -0.24 -6.65
C SER A 56 -11.01 -1.51 -6.77
N ASP A 57 -10.93 -2.25 -7.87
CA ASP A 57 -11.69 -3.49 -8.13
C ASP A 57 -11.18 -4.71 -7.34
N LYS A 58 -10.02 -4.59 -6.68
CA LYS A 58 -9.38 -5.70 -5.97
C LYS A 58 -9.67 -5.68 -4.48
N ILE A 59 -10.03 -6.85 -3.96
CA ILE A 59 -10.27 -7.12 -2.54
C ILE A 59 -9.14 -8.01 -2.00
N HIS A 60 -8.58 -7.63 -0.86
CA HIS A 60 -7.54 -8.43 -0.21
C HIS A 60 -8.16 -9.73 0.34
N PRO A 61 -7.75 -10.91 -0.14
CA PRO A 61 -8.49 -12.16 0.07
C PRO A 61 -8.59 -12.57 1.54
N ARG A 62 -7.61 -12.18 2.37
CA ARG A 62 -7.60 -12.56 3.79
C ARG A 62 -8.34 -11.59 4.71
N SER A 63 -8.41 -10.31 4.36
CA SER A 63 -9.04 -9.30 5.23
C SER A 63 -10.37 -8.79 4.72
N GLY A 64 -10.72 -9.06 3.46
CA GLY A 64 -11.90 -8.45 2.83
C GLY A 64 -11.77 -6.94 2.57
N ILE A 65 -10.61 -6.35 2.87
CA ILE A 65 -10.37 -4.91 2.67
C ILE A 65 -10.19 -4.64 1.18
N GLN A 66 -11.01 -3.74 0.65
CA GLN A 66 -10.94 -3.29 -0.73
C GLN A 66 -9.82 -2.25 -0.91
N GLY A 67 -9.16 -2.32 -2.07
CA GLY A 67 -8.21 -1.30 -2.50
C GLY A 67 -6.76 -1.76 -2.46
N MET A 68 -6.11 -1.56 -3.58
CA MET A 68 -4.69 -1.78 -3.78
C MET A 68 -4.13 -0.64 -4.64
N ILE A 69 -2.87 -0.30 -4.44
CA ILE A 69 -2.12 0.54 -5.36
C ILE A 69 -0.96 -0.25 -5.97
N LEU A 70 -0.66 0.04 -7.24
CA LEU A 70 0.59 -0.38 -7.87
C LEU A 70 1.57 0.77 -7.81
N VAL A 71 2.76 0.53 -7.26
CA VAL A 71 3.83 1.54 -7.13
C VAL A 71 5.09 1.10 -7.84
N ASP A 72 5.92 2.02 -8.27
CA ASP A 72 7.20 1.71 -8.90
C ASP A 72 8.14 0.98 -7.94
N LYS A 73 8.81 -0.06 -8.46
CA LYS A 73 9.77 -0.86 -7.72
C LYS A 73 11.12 -0.16 -7.64
N LYS A 74 11.21 0.89 -6.82
CA LYS A 74 12.48 1.57 -6.51
C LYS A 74 13.32 0.81 -5.48
N ALA A 75 12.68 0.01 -4.63
CA ALA A 75 13.33 -0.77 -3.58
C ALA A 75 12.56 -2.08 -3.32
N GLY A 76 13.04 -2.89 -2.36
CA GLY A 76 12.32 -4.07 -1.89
C GLY A 76 10.92 -3.72 -1.34
N LYS A 77 9.95 -4.62 -1.52
CA LYS A 77 8.55 -4.40 -1.10
C LYS A 77 8.40 -3.95 0.35
N HIS A 78 9.11 -4.61 1.28
CA HIS A 78 9.09 -4.22 2.69
C HIS A 78 9.68 -2.84 2.95
N HIS A 79 10.70 -2.45 2.18
CA HIS A 79 11.32 -1.13 2.28
C HIS A 79 10.33 -0.05 1.84
N ILE A 80 9.63 -0.25 0.72
CA ILE A 80 8.59 0.68 0.24
C ILE A 80 7.44 0.80 1.24
N ILE A 81 6.96 -0.32 1.79
CA ILE A 81 5.91 -0.31 2.82
C ILE A 81 6.37 0.52 4.04
N LYS A 82 7.64 0.39 4.45
CA LYS A 82 8.21 1.16 5.55
C LYS A 82 8.31 2.65 5.20
N MET A 83 8.78 3.01 4.01
CA MET A 83 8.83 4.41 3.56
C MET A 83 7.44 5.06 3.57
N ILE A 84 6.44 4.37 3.03
CA ILE A 84 5.05 4.87 3.03
C ILE A 84 4.53 5.03 4.46
N ARG A 85 4.81 4.07 5.34
CA ARG A 85 4.44 4.15 6.76
C ARG A 85 5.07 5.37 7.44
N ASP A 86 6.38 5.54 7.28
CA ASP A 86 7.11 6.62 7.94
C ASP A 86 6.62 7.99 7.44
N GLU A 87 6.26 8.11 6.16
CA GLU A 87 5.66 9.30 5.57
C GLU A 87 4.20 9.55 6.04
N LEU A 88 3.42 8.48 6.26
CA LEU A 88 2.10 8.57 6.89
C LEU A 88 2.17 9.04 8.35
N GLU A 89 3.21 8.66 9.09
CA GLU A 89 3.42 9.08 10.49
C GLU A 89 3.96 10.53 10.60
N LYS A 90 4.66 11.05 9.59
CA LYS A 90 5.12 12.44 9.55
C LYS A 90 4.01 13.45 9.28
N ASN A 91 3.03 13.10 8.45
CA ASN A 91 1.87 13.94 8.13
C ASN A 91 0.79 13.89 9.24
N LYS A 92 1.22 13.85 10.50
CA LYS A 92 0.35 13.76 11.69
C LYS A 92 -0.13 15.13 12.14
#